data_AF-K6C321-F1
#
_entry.id   AF-K6C321-F1
#
_cell.length_a   1.000
_cell.length_b   1.000
_cell.length_c   1.000
_cell.angle_alpha   90.00
_cell.angle_beta   90.00
_cell.angle_gamma   90.00
#
_symmetry.space_group_name_H-M   'P 1'
#
loop_
_entity.id
_entity.type
_entity.pdbx_description
1 polymer ?
#
loop_
_entity_poly.entity_id
_entity_poly.type
_entity_poly.pdbx_seq_one_letter_code
_entity_poly.pdbx_strand_id
1 'polypeptide(L)' 'MQQNQQAKENLGSIMNPEFAGTNPQKVKQEIQKDVSEGQGSMTSREAGAIRD' A
#
# COMPACT_ATOMS: atom_id res chain seq x y z
N MET A 1 21.23 -21.42 14.31
CA MET A 1 19.77 -21.73 14.46
C MET A 1 18.99 -20.69 15.27
N GLN A 2 19.55 -19.52 15.66
CA GLN A 2 18.84 -18.52 16.49
C GLN A 2 18.23 -17.34 15.72
N GLN A 3 18.65 -17.06 14.49
CA GLN A 3 18.09 -15.93 13.70
C GLN A 3 16.67 -16.19 13.15
N ASN A 4 16.15 -17.42 13.22
CA ASN A 4 14.87 -17.80 12.61
C ASN A 4 13.66 -17.70 13.55
N GLN A 5 13.86 -17.36 14.82
CA GLN A 5 12.77 -17.19 15.80
C GLN A 5 12.24 -15.76 15.83
N GLN A 6 13.12 -14.76 15.73
CA GLN A 6 12.75 -13.34 15.76
C GLN A 6 11.95 -12.87 14.53
N ALA A 7 12.14 -13.52 13.38
CA ALA A 7 11.37 -13.27 12.17
C ALA A 7 9.93 -13.79 12.25
N LYS A 8 9.70 -14.90 12.97
CA LYS A 8 8.36 -15.51 13.11
C LYS A 8 7.44 -14.73 14.05
N GLU A 9 8.00 -14.12 15.09
CA GLU A 9 7.23 -13.24 16.00
C GLU A 9 6.80 -11.94 15.31
N ASN A 10 7.64 -11.37 14.44
CA ASN A 10 7.28 -10.20 13.64
C ASN A 10 6.19 -10.50 12.59
N LEU A 11 6.15 -11.70 12.03
CA LEU A 11 5.14 -12.10 11.05
C LEU A 11 3.73 -12.22 11.65
N GLY A 12 3.61 -12.68 12.89
CA GLY A 12 2.33 -12.72 13.60
C GLY A 12 1.80 -11.32 13.93
N SER A 13 2.71 -10.38 14.23
CA SER A 13 2.36 -8.99 14.54
C SER A 13 1.81 -8.22 13.33
N ILE A 14 2.33 -8.49 12.12
CA ILE A 14 1.87 -7.86 10.87
C ILE A 14 0.44 -8.28 10.49
N MET A 15 0.02 -9.47 10.91
CA MET A 15 -1.32 -10.00 10.65
C MET A 15 -2.34 -9.62 11.73
N ASN A 16 -1.94 -8.82 12.74
CA ASN A 16 -2.88 -8.32 13.73
C ASN A 16 -3.89 -7.38 13.05
N PRO A 17 -5.22 -7.59 13.21
CA PRO A 17 -6.24 -6.75 12.57
C PRO A 17 -6.12 -5.25 12.91
N GLU A 18 -5.62 -4.91 14.11
CA GLU A 18 -5.36 -3.52 14.52
C GLU A 18 -4.11 -2.91 13.87
N PHE A 19 -3.19 -3.73 13.36
CA PHE A 19 -1.98 -3.30 12.66
C PHE A 19 -2.16 -3.28 11.13
N ALA A 20 -3.00 -4.18 10.60
CA ALA A 20 -3.24 -4.37 9.17
C ALA A 20 -4.38 -3.50 8.60
N GLY A 21 -5.06 -2.72 9.44
CA GLY A 21 -6.21 -1.91 9.03
C GLY A 21 -5.81 -0.55 8.47
N THR A 22 -6.25 -0.23 7.24
CA THR A 22 -6.25 1.15 6.75
C THR A 22 -7.54 1.85 7.17
N ASN A 23 -7.48 3.14 7.54
CA ASN A 23 -8.68 3.92 7.78
C ASN A 23 -9.32 4.30 6.42
N PRO A 24 -10.53 3.81 6.08
CA PRO A 24 -11.12 4.05 4.76
C PRO A 24 -11.38 5.53 4.47
N GLN A 25 -11.70 6.33 5.50
CA GLN A 25 -11.95 7.77 5.34
C GLN A 25 -10.66 8.52 5.01
N LYS A 26 -9.56 8.15 5.67
CA LYS A 26 -8.23 8.71 5.42
C LYS A 26 -7.76 8.35 4.01
N VAL A 27 -7.86 7.06 3.64
CA VAL A 27 -7.50 6.58 2.30
C VAL A 27 -8.29 7.32 1.21
N LYS A 28 -9.59 7.53 1.41
CA LYS A 28 -10.42 8.29 0.46
C LYS A 28 -9.96 9.75 0.30
N GLN A 29 -9.51 10.40 1.37
CA GLN A 29 -8.98 11.77 1.31
C GLN A 29 -7.62 11.81 0.59
N GLU A 30 -6.75 10.87 0.90
CA GLU A 30 -5.43 10.73 0.26
C GLU A 30 -5.57 10.48 -1.25
N ILE A 31 -6.42 9.54 -1.67
CA ILE A 31 -6.66 9.28 -3.10
C ILE A 31 -7.19 10.54 -3.82
N GLN A 32 -8.10 11.29 -3.21
CA GLN A 32 -8.61 12.53 -3.82
C GLN A 32 -7.50 13.57 -3.99
N LYS A 33 -6.62 13.71 -2.99
CA LYS A 33 -5.46 14.60 -3.07
C LYS A 33 -4.51 14.14 -4.17
N ASP A 34 -4.15 12.85 -4.19
CA ASP A 34 -3.21 12.29 -5.17
C ASP A 34 -3.72 12.47 -6.59
N VAL A 35 -5.00 12.17 -6.84
CA VAL A 35 -5.65 12.42 -8.14
C VAL A 35 -5.63 13.90 -8.50
N SER A 36 -5.86 14.82 -7.54
CA SER A 36 -5.80 16.26 -7.79
C SER A 36 -4.38 16.76 -8.12
N GLU A 37 -3.37 16.09 -7.58
CA GLU A 37 -1.94 16.34 -7.84
C GLU A 37 -1.44 15.62 -9.10
N GLY A 38 -2.31 14.87 -9.79
CA GLY A 38 -1.95 14.06 -10.95
C GLY A 38 -1.14 12.81 -10.61
N GLN A 39 -1.02 12.45 -9.33
CA GLN A 39 -0.37 11.23 -8.87
C GLN A 39 -1.31 10.04 -9.11
N GLY A 40 -0.86 9.09 -9.92
CA GLY A 40 -1.69 7.94 -10.31
C GLY A 40 -2.76 8.26 -11.36
N SER A 41 -2.85 9.49 -11.88
CA SER A 41 -3.76 9.86 -12.98
C SER A 41 -3.16 9.45 -14.34
N MET A 42 -2.79 8.19 -14.49
CA MET A 42 -2.26 7.68 -15.74
C MET A 42 -3.40 7.47 -16.73
N THR A 43 -3.36 8.13 -17.89
CA THR A 43 -4.36 7.89 -18.94
C THR A 43 -4.16 6.51 -19.56
N SER A 44 -5.21 5.92 -20.12
CA SER A 44 -5.14 4.61 -20.78
C SER A 44 -4.10 4.55 -21.90
N ARG A 45 -3.86 5.69 -22.56
CA ARG A 45 -2.81 5.84 -23.58
C ARG A 45 -1.41 5.76 -22.98
N GLU A 46 -1.17 6.48 -21.90
CA GLU A 46 0.12 6.49 -21.21
C GLU A 46 0.42 5.11 -20.59
N ALA A 47 -0.58 4.50 -19.94
CA ALA A 47 -0.45 3.15 -19.39
C ALA A 47 -0.13 2.10 -20.45
N GLY A 48 -0.79 2.16 -21.61
CA GLY A 48 -0.53 1.24 -22.72
C GLY A 48 0.81 1.46 -23.44
N ALA A 49 1.46 2.61 -23.20
CA ALA A 49 2.77 2.92 -23.76
C ALA A 49 3.94 2.47 -22.87
N ILE A 50 3.69 2.14 -21.60
CA ILE A 50 4.69 1.57 -20.69
C ILE A 50 5.00 0.15 -21.16
N ARG A 51 6.18 -0.05 -21.73
CA ARG A 51 6.76 -1.35 -22.04
C ARG A 51 7.92 -1.58 -21.07
N ASP A 52 7.97 -2.77 -20.48
CA ASP A 52 9.05 -3.26 -19.60
C ASP A 52 10.42 -3.24 -20.32
#